data_AF-A0A2G9TQ96-F1
#
_entry.id   AF-A0A2G9TQ96-F1
#
_cell.length_a   1.000
_cell.length_b   1.000
_cell.length_c   1.000
_cell.angle_alpha   90.00
_cell.angle_beta   90.00
_cell.angle_gamma   90.00
#
_symmetry.space_group_name_H-M   'P 1'
#
loop_
_entity.id
_entity.type
_entity.pdbx_description
1 polymer ?
#
loop_
_entity_poly.entity_id
_entity_poly.type
_entity_poly.pdbx_seq_one_letter_code
_entity_poly.pdbx_strand_id
1 'polypeptide(L)' 'MASESGFLSSDSEDGDQKIIAELKYTSNLDKMTAAYSSIISHVGEDVNRQGLLKTPERAAKAMLYFTKGYEQQLDGK' A
#
# COMPACT_ATOMS: atom_id res chain seq x y z
N MET A 1 -3.25 -20.25 -1.52
CA MET A 1 -2.63 -18.95 -1.13
C MET A 1 -3.19 -17.92 -2.08
N ALA A 2 -4.12 -17.07 -1.62
CA ALA A 2 -4.69 -16.03 -2.47
C ALA A 2 -3.60 -14.97 -2.71
N SER A 3 -3.13 -14.88 -3.95
CA SER A 3 -2.35 -13.76 -4.43
C SER A 3 -3.27 -12.54 -4.43
N GLU A 4 -3.20 -11.73 -3.38
CA GLU A 4 -3.86 -10.42 -3.32
C GLU A 4 -3.09 -9.41 -4.21
N SER A 5 -2.95 -9.73 -5.50
CA SER A 5 -2.54 -8.78 -6.55
C SER A 5 -3.76 -8.06 -7.12
N GLY A 6 -4.67 -7.66 -6.23
CA GLY A 6 -6.01 -7.20 -6.55
C GLY A 6 -6.15 -5.68 -6.47
N PHE A 7 -5.30 -4.92 -7.16
CA PHE A 7 -5.62 -3.52 -7.47
C PHE A 7 -4.78 -3.02 -8.66
N LEU A 8 -5.11 -3.51 -9.86
CA LEU A 8 -4.79 -2.80 -11.08
C LEU A 8 -6.11 -2.60 -11.83
N SER A 9 -6.67 -1.40 -11.75
CA SER A 9 -7.82 -1.01 -12.57
C SER A 9 -7.42 -1.04 -14.04
N SER A 10 -8.42 -1.34 -14.85
CA SER A 10 -8.34 -1.96 -16.14
C SER A 10 -8.05 -1.01 -17.30
N ASP A 11 -7.64 -1.66 -18.39
CA ASP A 11 -7.89 -1.30 -19.78
C ASP A 11 -7.00 -0.24 -20.44
N SER A 12 -5.91 -0.78 -21.00
CA SER A 12 -5.05 -0.26 -22.08
C SER A 12 -4.13 0.89 -21.70
N GLU A 13 -2.84 0.59 -21.48
CA GLU A 13 -1.71 1.47 -21.76
C GLU A 13 -0.36 0.73 -21.56
N ASP A 14 0.67 1.22 -22.24
CA ASP A 14 1.98 0.64 -22.54
C ASP A 14 2.69 -0.15 -21.41
N GLY A 15 3.37 -1.26 -21.75
CA GLY A 15 3.91 -2.23 -20.79
C GLY A 15 4.90 -1.64 -19.77
N ASP A 16 5.64 -0.61 -20.18
CA ASP A 16 6.60 0.11 -19.34
C ASP A 16 5.92 0.89 -18.20
N GLN A 17 4.74 1.47 -18.46
CA GLN A 17 4.02 2.27 -17.46
C GLN A 17 3.47 1.41 -16.33
N LYS A 18 2.99 0.21 -16.66
CA LYS A 18 2.52 -0.77 -15.67
C LYS A 18 3.62 -1.18 -14.69
N ILE A 19 4.84 -1.40 -15.20
CA ILE A 19 6.00 -1.76 -14.38
C ILE A 19 6.36 -0.60 -13.43
N ILE A 20 6.39 0.62 -13.94
CA ILE A 20 6.70 1.82 -13.14
C ILE A 20 5.67 2.00 -12.02
N ALA A 21 4.37 1.83 -12.32
CA ALA A 21 3.30 1.92 -11.33
C ALA A 21 3.44 0.86 -10.22
N GLU A 22 3.71 -0.39 -10.58
CA GLU A 22 3.93 -1.50 -9.62
C GLU A 22 5.15 -1.25 -8.72
N LEU A 23 6.25 -0.76 -9.30
CA LEU A 23 7.46 -0.41 -8.56
C LEU A 23 7.20 0.75 -7.58
N LYS A 24 6.47 1.78 -8.01
CA LYS A 24 6.06 2.90 -7.16
C LYS A 24 5.18 2.42 -6.00
N TYR A 25 4.20 1.57 -6.27
CA TYR A 25 3.31 1.00 -5.26
C TYR A 25 4.11 0.22 -4.22
N THR A 26 4.99 -0.70 -4.66
CA THR A 26 5.84 -1.50 -3.76
C THR A 26 6.74 -0.61 -2.90
N SER A 27 7.42 0.37 -3.51
CA SER A 27 8.28 1.32 -2.78
C SER A 27 7.51 2.11 -1.72
N ASN A 28 6.29 2.57 -2.04
CA ASN A 28 5.45 3.30 -1.11
C ASN A 28 4.96 2.40 0.03
N LEU A 29 4.56 1.17 -0.29
CA LEU A 29 4.14 0.17 0.70
C LEU A 29 5.26 -0.10 1.72
N ASP A 30 6.49 -0.27 1.28
CA ASP A 30 7.64 -0.50 2.16
C ASP A 30 7.90 0.69 3.09
N LYS A 31 7.92 1.91 2.53
CA LYS A 31 8.11 3.15 3.31
C LYS A 31 7.01 3.34 4.34
N MET A 32 5.75 3.12 3.95
CA MET A 32 4.61 3.26 4.85
C MET A 32 4.59 2.17 5.92
N THR A 33 4.98 0.93 5.58
CA THR A 33 5.12 -0.18 6.53
C THR A 33 6.16 0.18 7.60
N ALA A 34 7.32 0.71 7.20
CA ALA A 34 8.33 1.19 8.15
C ALA A 34 7.79 2.34 9.04
N ALA A 35 7.05 3.28 8.46
CA ALA A 35 6.43 4.38 9.20
C ALA A 35 5.39 3.88 10.24
N TYR A 36 4.52 2.93 9.87
CA TYR A 36 3.56 2.35 10.80
C TYR A 36 4.22 1.54 11.91
N SER A 37 5.30 0.81 11.64
CA SER A 37 6.11 0.14 12.66
C SER A 37 6.65 1.15 13.69
N SER A 38 7.16 2.28 13.20
CA SER A 38 7.61 3.39 14.05
C SER A 38 6.46 3.94 14.88
N ILE A 39 5.30 4.26 14.29
CA ILE A 39 4.13 4.81 15.00
C ILE A 39 3.69 3.87 16.13
N ILE A 40 3.57 2.56 15.86
CA ILE A 40 3.17 1.56 16.85
C ILE A 40 4.18 1.53 18.01
N SER A 41 5.47 1.55 17.71
CA SER A 41 6.53 1.57 18.73
C SER A 41 6.45 2.84 19.60
N HIS A 42 6.19 4.01 19.01
CA HIS A 42 6.06 5.28 19.74
C HIS A 42 4.80 5.35 20.63
N VAL A 43 3.77 4.54 20.36
CA VAL A 43 2.60 4.38 21.23
C VAL A 43 2.91 3.49 22.45
N GLY A 44 4.07 2.85 22.52
CA GLY A 44 4.50 1.98 23.61
C GLY A 44 4.17 0.49 23.40
N GLU A 45 3.82 0.10 22.18
CA GLU A 45 3.53 -1.29 21.80
C GLU A 45 4.77 -2.01 21.26
N ASP A 46 4.87 -3.32 21.48
CA ASP A 46 5.91 -4.17 20.87
C ASP A 46 5.48 -4.65 19.49
N VAL A 47 6.11 -4.12 18.43
CA VAL A 47 5.84 -4.50 17.04
C VAL A 47 6.13 -6.00 16.78
N ASN A 48 7.01 -6.63 17.56
CA ASN A 48 7.37 -8.03 17.37
C ASN A 48 6.38 -9.02 18.00
N ARG A 49 5.38 -8.54 18.75
CA ARG A 49 4.36 -9.43 19.32
C ARG A 49 3.56 -10.10 18.21
N GLN A 50 3.17 -11.36 18.42
CA GLN A 50 2.49 -12.19 17.40
C GLN A 50 1.29 -11.48 16.74
N GLY A 51 0.50 -10.73 17.52
CA GLY A 51 -0.67 -9.98 17.03
C GLY A 51 -0.36 -8.73 16.21
N LEU A 52 0.88 -8.22 16.24
CA LEU A 52 1.30 -7.00 15.54
C LEU A 52 2.28 -7.21 14.39
N LEU A 53 2.89 -8.39 14.24
CA LEU A 53 3.86 -8.65 13.18
C LEU A 53 3.41 -8.20 11.78
N LYS A 54 2.12 -8.40 11.47
CA LYS A 54 1.52 -8.00 10.17
C LYS A 54 0.75 -6.68 10.22
N THR A 55 0.69 -6.01 11.37
CA THR A 55 -0.08 -4.76 11.52
C THR A 55 0.51 -3.61 10.71
N PRO A 56 1.84 -3.37 10.70
CA PRO A 56 2.41 -2.30 9.89
C PRO A 56 2.05 -2.39 8.40
N GLU A 57 2.19 -3.59 7.81
CA GLU A 57 1.87 -3.83 6.40
C GLU A 57 0.37 -3.67 6.12
N ARG A 58 -0.50 -4.23 6.99
CA ARG A 58 -1.96 -4.09 6.85
C ARG A 58 -2.39 -2.63 6.93
N ALA A 59 -1.82 -1.86 7.86
CA ALA A 59 -2.13 -0.45 8.01
C ALA A 59 -1.67 0.36 6.78
N ALA A 60 -0.48 0.07 6.25
CA ALA A 60 0.02 0.67 5.01
C ALA A 60 -0.90 0.39 3.81
N LYS A 61 -1.29 -0.87 3.60
CA LYS A 61 -2.25 -1.27 2.55
C LYS A 61 -3.60 -0.59 2.70
N ALA A 62 -4.13 -0.54 3.92
CA ALA A 62 -5.40 0.13 4.20
C ALA A 62 -5.33 1.62 3.87
N MET A 63 -4.25 2.30 4.26
CA MET A 63 -4.07 3.72 3.98
C MET A 63 -3.98 3.99 2.48
N LEU A 64 -3.17 3.22 1.74
CA LEU A 64 -3.08 3.33 0.27
C LEU A 64 -4.45 3.14 -0.38
N TYR A 65 -5.25 2.18 0.09
CA TYR A 65 -6.60 1.96 -0.40
C TYR A 65 -7.53 3.15 -0.11
N PHE A 66 -7.50 3.70 1.10
CA PHE A 66 -8.33 4.85 1.48
C PHE A 66 -7.94 6.13 0.75
N THR A 67 -6.68 6.27 0.34
CA THR A 67 -6.17 7.46 -0.37
C THR A 67 -6.04 7.28 -1.88
N LYS A 68 -6.45 6.15 -2.45
CA LYS A 68 -6.32 5.86 -3.89
C LYS A 68 -7.00 6.87 -4.80
N GLY A 69 -8.03 7.58 -4.30
CA GLY A 69 -8.75 8.59 -5.06
C GLY A 69 -7.89 9.77 -5.50
N TYR A 70 -6.75 10.03 -4.84
CA TYR A 70 -5.82 11.11 -5.25
C TYR A 70 -5.05 10.78 -6.54
N GLU A 71 -4.96 9.50 -6.92
CA GLU A 71 -4.32 9.06 -8.15
C GLU A 71 -5.34 8.76 -9.26
N GLN A 72 -6.65 8.89 -8.96
CA GLN A 72 -7.72 8.68 -9.93
C GLN A 72 -8.06 10.00 -10.62
N GLN A 73 -7.94 10.03 -11.95
CA GLN A 73 -8.55 11.09 -12.75
C GLN A 73 -10.05 10.77 -12.85
N LEU A 74 -10.89 11.70 -12.42
CA LEU A 74 -12.31 11.64 -12.72
C LEU A 74 -12.47 12.23 -14.12
N ASP A 75 -12.88 11.41 -15.10
CA ASP A 75 -13.27 11.91 -16.41
C ASP A 75 -14.50 12.80 -16.24
N GLY A 76 -14.24 14.10 -16.07
CA GLY A 76 -15.24 15.13 -15.94
C GLY A 76 -15.96 15.30 -17.28
N LYS A 77 -17.23 14.90 -17.30
CA LYS A 77 -18.16 15.23 -18.37
C LYS A 77 -18.90 16.54 -18.05
#